data_AF-A0A6M0RY07-F1
#
_entry.id   AF-A0A6M0RY07-F1
#
_cell.length_a   1.000
_cell.length_b   1.000
_cell.length_c   1.000
_cell.angle_alpha   90.00
_cell.angle_beta   90.00
_cell.angle_gamma   90.00
#
_symmetry.space_group_name_H-M   'P 1'
#
loop_
_entity.id
_entity.type
_entity.pdbx_description
1 polymer ?
#
loop_
_entity_poly.entity_id
_entity_poly.type
_entity_poly.pdbx_seq_one_letter_code
_entity_poly.pdbx_strand_id
1 'polypeptide(L)'
;MTSSTDTATPQVTVEEITELITEFEKYRERLTNETLDAAKKAKMSKKETMAKLEPELAKIDAALAQLNAQLAALTPDTTAE
;
A
#
# COMPACT_ATOMS: atom_id res chain seq x y z
N MET A 1 -24.24 8.37 38.15
CA MET A 1 -22.84 8.48 37.70
C MET A 1 -22.84 8.26 36.20
N THR A 2 -22.39 9.25 35.45
CA THR A 2 -22.44 9.30 33.98
C THR A 2 -21.31 8.46 33.38
N SER A 3 -21.64 7.40 32.66
CA SER A 3 -20.70 6.73 31.78
C SER A 3 -21.24 6.82 30.36
N SER A 4 -21.03 7.98 29.74
CA SER A 4 -21.17 8.13 28.30
C SER A 4 -20.05 7.33 27.66
N THR A 5 -20.41 6.26 26.98
CA THR A 5 -19.56 5.55 26.03
C THR A 5 -19.26 6.50 24.88
N ASP A 6 -18.12 7.19 24.97
CA ASP A 6 -17.51 7.92 23.87
C ASP A 6 -17.21 6.92 22.76
N THR A 7 -18.14 6.82 21.82
CA THR A 7 -17.98 6.05 20.59
C THR A 7 -17.08 6.89 19.70
N ALA A 8 -15.78 6.82 19.94
CA ALA A 8 -14.79 7.38 19.04
C ALA A 8 -14.87 6.61 17.72
N THR A 9 -15.56 7.17 16.73
CA THR A 9 -15.39 6.77 15.33
C THR A 9 -13.89 6.78 15.04
N PRO A 10 -13.29 5.69 14.53
CA PRO A 10 -11.86 5.69 14.22
C PRO A 10 -11.63 6.73 13.12
N GLN A 11 -11.12 7.89 13.51
CA GLN A 11 -10.69 8.94 12.59
C GLN A 11 -9.37 8.44 12.02
N VAL A 12 -9.36 7.97 10.78
CA VAL A 12 -8.12 7.61 10.10
C VAL A 12 -7.26 8.87 9.98
N THR A 13 -6.06 8.83 10.54
CA THR A 13 -5.13 9.95 10.59
C THR A 13 -4.21 9.98 9.37
N VAL A 14 -3.67 11.16 9.07
CA VAL A 14 -2.64 11.36 8.03
C VAL A 14 -1.43 10.45 8.25
N GLU A 15 -1.02 10.27 9.50
CA GLU A 15 0.13 9.44 9.87
C GLU A 15 -0.15 7.96 9.60
N GLU A 16 -1.32 7.44 9.99
CA GLU A 16 -1.72 6.06 9.71
C GLU A 16 -1.77 5.76 8.20
N ILE A 17 -2.29 6.68 7.37
CA ILE A 17 -2.31 6.47 5.91
C ILE A 17 -0.88 6.50 5.34
N THR A 18 -0.03 7.40 5.84
CA THR A 18 1.36 7.53 5.37
C THR A 18 2.19 6.29 5.73
N GLU A 19 2.02 5.77 6.95
CA GLU A 19 2.62 4.51 7.38
C GLU A 19 2.14 3.35 6.50
N LEU A 20 0.82 3.27 6.26
CA LEU A 20 0.24 2.21 5.44
C LEU A 20 0.74 2.25 3.98
N ILE A 21 0.85 3.44 3.38
CA ILE A 21 1.46 3.62 2.05
C ILE A 21 2.90 3.08 2.06
N THR A 22 3.69 3.49 3.06
CA THR A 22 5.09 3.05 3.19
C THR A 22 5.21 1.53 3.32
N GLU A 23 4.30 0.90 4.08
CA GLU A 23 4.28 -0.56 4.22
C GLU A 23 3.91 -1.28 2.92
N PHE A 24 2.93 -0.76 2.18
CA PHE A 24 2.52 -1.32 0.89
C PHE A 24 3.63 -1.20 -0.16
N GLU A 25 4.37 -0.09 -0.18
CA GLU A 25 5.52 0.09 -1.07
C GLU A 25 6.64 -0.92 -0.76
N LYS A 26 7.00 -1.06 0.53
CA LYS A 26 7.97 -2.07 0.97
C LYS A 26 7.51 -3.49 0.65
N TYR A 27 6.21 -3.77 0.84
CA TYR A 27 5.64 -5.07 0.52
C TYR A 27 5.72 -5.37 -0.97
N ARG A 28 5.40 -4.40 -1.83
CA ARG A 28 5.50 -4.53 -3.29
C ARG A 28 6.92 -4.86 -3.74
N GLU A 29 7.91 -4.16 -3.21
CA GLU A 29 9.31 -4.40 -3.50
C GLU A 29 9.74 -5.80 -3.05
N ARG A 30 9.45 -6.16 -1.79
CA ARG A 30 9.77 -7.47 -1.23
C ARG A 30 9.14 -8.60 -2.04
N LEU A 31 7.85 -8.48 -2.36
CA LEU A 31 7.13 -9.45 -3.17
C LEU A 31 7.78 -9.65 -4.54
N THR A 32 8.19 -8.57 -5.19
CA THR A 32 8.89 -8.61 -6.48
C THR A 32 10.22 -9.33 -6.35
N ASN A 33 11.04 -8.95 -5.38
CA ASN A 33 12.37 -9.52 -5.18
C ASN A 33 12.30 -11.01 -4.82
N GLU A 34 11.48 -11.38 -3.83
CA GLU A 34 11.31 -12.76 -3.40
C GLU A 34 10.78 -13.66 -4.52
N THR A 35 9.82 -13.17 -5.32
CA THR A 35 9.26 -13.92 -6.44
C THR A 35 10.30 -14.13 -7.54
N LEU A 36 11.09 -13.10 -7.86
CA LEU A 36 12.16 -13.22 -8.86
C LEU A 36 13.27 -14.16 -8.38
N ASP A 37 13.62 -14.12 -7.10
CA ASP A 37 14.62 -15.03 -6.52
C ASP A 37 14.14 -16.48 -6.52
N ALA A 38 12.87 -16.71 -6.16
CA ALA A 38 12.25 -18.03 -6.23
C ALA A 38 12.20 -18.55 -7.68
N ALA A 39 11.79 -17.69 -8.61
CA ALA A 39 11.73 -18.02 -10.03
C ALA A 39 13.11 -18.37 -10.62
N LYS A 40 14.16 -17.63 -10.21
CA LYS A 40 15.54 -17.92 -10.62
C LYS A 40 15.96 -19.31 -10.15
N LYS A 41 15.65 -19.70 -8.91
CA LYS A 41 15.90 -21.05 -8.38
C LYS A 41 15.11 -22.11 -9.14
N ALA A 42 13.89 -21.78 -9.56
CA ALA A 42 13.03 -22.64 -10.39
C ALA A 42 13.38 -22.64 -11.89
N LYS A 43 14.43 -21.91 -12.31
CA LYS A 43 14.84 -21.73 -13.72
C LYS A 43 13.74 -21.15 -14.62
N MET A 44 12.80 -20.41 -14.05
CA MET A 44 11.78 -19.69 -14.80
C MET A 44 12.36 -18.41 -15.40
N SER A 45 11.87 -18.03 -16.59
CA SER A 45 12.27 -16.75 -17.18
C SER A 45 11.69 -15.58 -16.39
N LYS A 46 12.41 -14.45 -16.36
CA LYS A 46 11.89 -13.20 -15.75
C LYS A 46 10.57 -12.78 -16.38
N LYS A 47 10.42 -12.91 -17.70
CA LYS A 47 9.21 -12.52 -18.44
C LYS A 47 7.99 -13.32 -18.00
N GLU A 48 8.10 -14.65 -17.93
CA GLU A 48 6.98 -15.50 -17.50
C GLU A 48 6.65 -15.30 -16.03
N THR A 49 7.66 -15.05 -15.19
CA THR A 49 7.48 -14.76 -13.77
C THR A 49 6.74 -13.44 -13.58
N MET A 50 7.17 -12.38 -14.27
CA MET A 50 6.52 -11.07 -14.20
C MET A 50 5.08 -11.12 -14.71
N ALA A 51 4.82 -11.83 -15.81
CA ALA A 51 3.46 -11.98 -16.33
C ALA A 51 2.50 -12.64 -15.32
N LYS A 52 3.01 -13.51 -14.44
CA LYS A 52 2.23 -14.12 -13.35
C LYS A 52 2.11 -13.22 -12.13
N LEU A 53 3.10 -12.37 -11.89
CA LEU A 53 3.17 -11.49 -10.72
C LEU A 53 2.40 -10.18 -10.93
N GLU A 54 2.34 -9.69 -12.17
CA GLU A 54 1.75 -8.40 -12.56
C GLU A 54 0.31 -8.20 -12.07
N PRO A 55 -0.60 -9.19 -12.09
CA PRO A 55 -1.94 -9.01 -11.54
C PRO A 55 -1.97 -8.68 -10.04
N GLU A 56 -1.05 -9.24 -9.25
CA GLU A 56 -0.96 -8.94 -7.82
C GLU A 56 -0.31 -7.57 -7.58
N LEU A 57 0.72 -7.23 -8.36
CA LEU A 57 1.31 -5.88 -8.31
C LEU A 57 0.29 -4.80 -8.68
N ALA A 58 -0.55 -5.05 -9.68
CA ALA A 58 -1.60 -4.12 -10.09
C ALA A 58 -2.64 -3.86 -8.98
N LYS A 59 -2.97 -4.88 -8.16
CA LYS A 59 -3.86 -4.69 -7.00
C LYS A 59 -3.21 -3.83 -5.93
N ILE A 60 -1.93 -4.06 -5.66
CA ILE A 60 -1.15 -3.26 -4.71
C ILE A 60 -1.06 -1.81 -5.21
N ASP A 61 -0.79 -1.60 -6.49
CA ASP A 61 -0.71 -0.27 -7.12
C ASP A 61 -2.06 0.46 -7.07
N ALA A 62 -3.17 -0.25 -7.27
CA ALA A 62 -4.51 0.31 -7.13
C ALA A 62 -4.81 0.71 -5.67
N ALA A 63 -4.42 -0.11 -4.69
CA ALA A 63 -4.58 0.22 -3.27
C ALA A 63 -3.73 1.44 -2.88
N LEU A 64 -2.47 1.49 -3.33
CA LEU A 64 -1.59 2.65 -3.13
C LEU A 64 -2.19 3.93 -3.73
N ALA A 65 -2.78 3.87 -4.92
CA ALA A 65 -3.45 5.02 -5.52
C ALA A 65 -4.65 5.51 -4.68
N GLN A 66 -5.45 4.57 -4.14
CA GLN A 66 -6.55 4.91 -3.24
C GLN A 66 -6.09 5.52 -1.92
N LEU A 67 -5.01 5.02 -1.34
CA LEU A 67 -4.43 5.56 -0.11
C LEU A 67 -3.86 6.96 -0.34
N ASN A 68 -3.16 7.19 -1.45
CA ASN A 68 -2.68 8.52 -1.82
C ASN A 68 -3.83 9.51 -2.06
N ALA A 69 -4.91 9.08 -2.70
CA ALA A 69 -6.09 9.93 -2.87
C ALA A 69 -6.74 10.31 -1.52
N GLN A 70 -6.80 9.37 -0.57
CA GLN A 70 -7.28 9.64 0.80
C GLN A 70 -6.34 10.61 1.53
N LEU A 71 -5.02 10.40 1.44
CA LEU A 71 -4.02 11.29 2.03
C LEU A 71 -4.17 12.72 1.51
N ALA A 72 -4.27 12.88 0.18
CA ALA A 72 -4.46 14.19 -0.45
C ALA A 72 -5.75 14.89 0.00
N ALA A 73 -6.83 14.13 0.25
CA ALA A 73 -8.09 14.67 0.76
C ALA A 73 -7.98 15.13 2.23
N LEU A 74 -7.08 14.53 3.02
CA LEU A 74 -6.82 14.89 4.42
C LEU A 74 -5.78 16.02 4.57
N THR A 75 -4.92 16.23 3.56
CA THR A 75 -3.92 17.30 3.54
C THR A 75 -4.14 18.30 2.39
N PRO A 76 -5.31 18.97 2.31
CA PRO A 76 -5.64 19.85 1.19
C PRO A 76 -4.79 21.13 1.12
N ASP A 77 -4.15 21.55 2.22
CA ASP A 77 -3.49 22.86 2.34
C ASP A 77 -1.97 22.88 2.06
N THR A 78 -1.35 21.75 1.65
CA THR A 78 0.13 21.71 1.43
C THR A 78 0.55 21.89 -0.05
N THR A 79 -0.36 22.29 -0.94
CA THR A 79 -0.03 22.60 -2.35
C THR A 79 -0.41 24.04 -2.70
N ALA A 80 0.18 25.00 -1.98
CA ALA A 80 0.21 26.41 -2.35
C ALA A 80 1.47 27.07 -1.77
N GLU A 81 2.63 26.79 -2.38
CA GLU A 81 3.83 27.63 -2.28
C GLU A 81 4.57 27.65 -3.62
#